data_AF-S8D8E8-F1
#
_entry.id   AF-S8D8E8-F1
#
_cell.length_a   1.000
_cell.length_b   1.000
_cell.length_c   1.000
_cell.angle_alpha   90.00
_cell.angle_beta   90.00
_cell.angle_gamma   90.00
#
_symmetry.space_group_name_H-M   'P 1'
#
loop_
_entity.id
_entity.type
_entity.pdbx_description
1 polymer ?
#
loop_
_entity_poly.entity_id
_entity_poly.type
_entity_poly.pdbx_seq_one_letter_code
_entity_poly.pdbx_strand_id
1 'polypeptide(L)'
;MDSLTSKTYADDVSLLMVLMDANPFSWDSLKSAFPFSNFLSHVVSFLNAILLLNPLNHVVVIATGFSYCDFIFDSTTSQNQSQHCGETLLQRLEEFVEKDESMCRVSSVHGSCFSLLSGSLSMALCYIQRIFRTGNRHPQPRILCLHGSPDGPGQYIAIMNSIFSAQRLMVPIDSCLVGAEHSAFLQQASHITRGVYLKPQIPPDGLS
;
A
#
# COMPACT_ATOMS: atom_id res chain seq x y z
N MET A 1 39.67 -4.82 12.33
CA MET A 1 39.61 -3.36 12.09
C MET A 1 38.57 -3.16 11.01
N ASP A 2 37.30 -3.22 11.39
CA ASP A 2 36.21 -2.99 10.43
C ASP A 2 35.86 -1.52 10.52
N SER A 3 36.14 -0.81 9.43
CA SER A 3 35.84 0.60 9.27
C SER A 3 34.35 0.81 9.50
N LEU A 4 34.00 1.48 10.59
CA LEU A 4 32.78 2.27 10.73
C LEU A 4 32.77 3.29 9.59
N THR A 5 32.28 2.87 8.43
CA THR A 5 31.91 3.76 7.34
C THR A 5 30.91 4.74 7.94
N SER A 6 31.29 6.01 7.95
CA SER A 6 30.46 7.11 8.41
C SER A 6 29.11 7.01 7.73
N LYS A 7 28.07 6.60 8.48
CA LYS A 7 26.67 6.75 8.08
C LYS A 7 26.43 8.23 7.86
N THR A 8 26.60 8.67 6.62
CA THR A 8 26.18 9.99 6.19
C THR A 8 24.66 10.02 6.28
N TYR A 9 24.08 11.03 6.94
CA TYR A 9 22.64 11.31 7.04
C TYR A 9 21.86 11.22 5.71
N ALA A 10 22.56 11.17 4.58
CA ALA A 10 22.06 10.89 3.25
C ALA A 10 21.46 9.49 3.04
N ASP A 11 21.83 8.48 3.85
CA ASP A 11 21.36 7.09 3.74
C ASP A 11 19.99 6.84 4.37
N ASP A 12 19.44 7.80 5.11
CA ASP A 12 18.17 7.66 5.85
C ASP A 12 16.94 8.11 5.03
N VAL A 13 17.12 8.38 3.73
CA VAL A 13 16.01 8.78 2.85
C VAL A 13 15.17 7.55 2.52
N SER A 14 13.96 7.49 3.07
CA SER A 14 13.05 6.36 2.89
C SER A 14 12.03 6.63 1.80
N LEU A 15 11.82 5.65 0.92
CA LEU A 15 10.71 5.63 -0.04
C LEU A 15 9.67 4.64 0.47
N LEU A 16 8.54 5.15 0.96
CA LEU A 16 7.42 4.32 1.36
C LEU A 16 6.39 4.25 0.23
N MET A 17 6.18 3.05 -0.30
CA MET A 17 5.09 2.74 -1.22
C MET A 17 3.95 2.11 -0.43
N VAL A 18 2.80 2.78 -0.33
CA VAL A 18 1.62 2.28 0.37
C VAL A 18 0.61 1.76 -0.63
N LEU A 19 0.29 0.48 -0.55
CA LEU A 19 -0.80 -0.13 -1.31
C LEU A 19 -2.01 -0.18 -0.40
N MET A 20 -3.03 0.63 -0.71
CA MET A 20 -4.25 0.73 0.09
C MET A 20 -5.39 0.00 -0.62
N ASP A 21 -5.94 -1.01 0.03
CA ASP A 21 -7.13 -1.70 -0.45
C ASP A 21 -8.38 -0.84 -0.27
N ALA A 22 -9.02 -0.50 -1.39
CA ALA A 22 -10.20 0.36 -1.45
C ALA A 22 -11.45 -0.43 -1.91
N ASN A 23 -11.43 -1.75 -1.80
CA ASN A 23 -12.54 -2.60 -2.22
C ASN A 23 -13.77 -2.41 -1.29
N PRO A 24 -14.89 -1.85 -1.80
CA PRO A 24 -16.05 -1.52 -0.98
C PRO A 24 -16.70 -2.76 -0.35
N PHE A 25 -16.69 -3.91 -1.03
CA PHE A 25 -17.30 -5.15 -0.52
C PHE A 25 -16.61 -5.68 0.74
N SER A 26 -15.29 -5.50 0.80
CA SER A 26 -14.48 -5.95 1.94
C SER A 26 -14.71 -5.03 3.13
N TRP A 27 -14.74 -3.72 2.89
CA TRP A 27 -15.01 -2.73 3.93
C TRP A 27 -16.45 -2.76 4.43
N ASP A 28 -17.43 -3.09 3.59
CA ASP A 28 -18.83 -3.28 4.00
C ASP A 28 -18.99 -4.35 5.07
N SER A 29 -18.24 -5.45 4.95
CA SER A 29 -18.23 -6.54 5.93
C SER A 29 -17.63 -6.12 7.28
N LEU A 30 -16.79 -5.08 7.29
CA LEU A 30 -16.12 -4.55 8.48
C LEU A 30 -16.77 -3.28 9.05
N LYS A 31 -17.75 -2.69 8.37
CA LYS A 31 -18.36 -1.40 8.75
C LYS A 31 -18.85 -1.34 10.20
N SER A 32 -19.36 -2.45 10.75
CA SER A 32 -19.89 -2.48 12.12
C SER A 32 -18.80 -2.39 13.19
N ALA A 33 -17.64 -3.01 12.96
CA ALA A 33 -16.55 -3.08 13.92
C ALA A 33 -15.51 -1.97 13.72
N PHE A 34 -15.20 -1.63 12.47
CA PHE A 34 -14.17 -0.66 12.13
C PHE A 34 -14.48 0.06 10.81
N PRO A 35 -15.00 1.29 10.85
CA PRO A 35 -15.38 2.01 9.63
C PRO A 35 -14.14 2.46 8.84
N PHE A 36 -14.28 2.46 7.51
CA PHE A 36 -13.21 2.85 6.59
C PHE A 36 -12.69 4.28 6.83
N SER A 37 -13.54 5.20 7.29
CA SER A 37 -13.14 6.57 7.63
C SER A 37 -12.12 6.63 8.78
N ASN A 38 -12.31 5.82 9.82
CA ASN A 38 -11.38 5.73 10.94
C ASN A 38 -10.06 5.10 10.49
N PHE A 39 -10.13 4.02 9.70
CA PHE A 39 -8.95 3.44 9.06
C PHE A 39 -8.13 4.48 8.30
N LEU A 40 -8.79 5.22 7.42
CA LEU A 40 -8.18 6.24 6.59
C LEU A 40 -7.60 7.40 7.41
N SER A 41 -8.26 7.81 8.49
CA SER A 41 -7.73 8.80 9.44
C SER A 41 -6.43 8.35 10.10
N HIS A 42 -6.35 7.07 10.49
CA HIS A 42 -5.12 6.47 11.03
C HIS A 42 -4.02 6.37 9.97
N VAL A 43 -4.35 5.97 8.75
CA VAL A 43 -3.39 5.92 7.64
C VAL A 43 -2.84 7.31 7.37
N VAL A 44 -3.69 8.33 7.21
CA VAL A 44 -3.25 9.72 6.98
C VAL A 44 -2.35 10.20 8.12
N SER A 45 -2.71 9.93 9.38
CA SER A 45 -1.88 10.29 10.54
C SER A 45 -0.50 9.63 10.49
N PHE A 46 -0.45 8.35 10.08
CA PHE A 46 0.79 7.59 9.91
C PHE A 46 1.65 8.14 8.75
N LEU A 47 1.07 8.44 7.59
CA LEU A 47 1.80 9.03 6.46
C LEU A 47 2.38 10.40 6.83
N ASN A 48 1.58 11.22 7.50
CA ASN A 48 2.03 12.53 7.98
C ASN A 48 3.20 12.39 8.97
N ALA A 49 3.14 11.43 9.90
CA ALA A 49 4.23 11.17 10.83
C ALA A 49 5.54 10.79 10.10
N ILE A 50 5.47 10.01 9.02
CA ILE A 50 6.64 9.63 8.22
C ILE A 50 7.22 10.82 7.45
N LEU A 51 6.37 11.66 6.87
CA LEU A 51 6.79 12.88 6.18
C LEU A 51 7.42 13.89 7.17
N LEU A 52 6.93 13.94 8.41
CA LEU A 52 7.49 14.78 9.48
C LEU A 52 8.82 14.25 10.03
N LEU A 53 9.04 12.93 9.98
CA LEU A 53 10.24 12.31 10.54
C LEU A 53 11.52 12.73 9.81
N ASN A 54 11.43 12.86 8.49
CA ASN A 54 12.52 13.34 7.64
C ASN A 54 11.92 14.02 6.41
N PRO A 55 12.23 15.30 6.12
CA PRO A 55 11.67 16.04 4.98
C PRO A 55 12.09 15.48 3.62
N LEU A 56 13.10 14.61 3.57
CA LEU A 56 13.50 13.91 2.36
C LEU A 56 12.71 12.61 2.14
N ASN A 57 11.95 12.14 3.14
CA ASN A 57 11.13 10.95 2.99
C ASN A 57 10.10 11.16 1.88
N HIS A 58 9.96 10.12 1.08
CA HIS A 58 9.05 10.11 -0.05
C HIS A 58 7.96 9.09 0.21
N VAL A 59 6.70 9.51 0.08
CA VAL A 59 5.54 8.67 0.27
C VAL A 59 4.71 8.67 -1.00
N VAL A 60 4.39 7.48 -1.49
CA VAL A 60 3.45 7.28 -2.59
C VAL A 60 2.36 6.34 -2.13
N VAL A 61 1.11 6.68 -2.45
CA VAL A 61 -0.04 5.84 -2.13
C VAL A 61 -0.70 5.41 -3.43
N ILE A 62 -0.92 4.10 -3.55
CA ILE A 62 -1.62 3.44 -4.65
C ILE A 62 -2.90 2.85 -4.09
N ALA A 63 -4.04 3.26 -4.63
CA ALA A 63 -5.32 2.62 -4.33
C ALA A 63 -5.45 1.32 -5.14
N THR A 64 -5.87 0.26 -4.47
CA THR A 64 -6.14 -1.05 -5.05
C THR A 64 -7.64 -1.28 -5.00
N GLY A 65 -8.30 -1.17 -6.14
CA GLY A 65 -9.70 -1.50 -6.33
C GLY A 65 -9.89 -2.93 -6.78
N PHE A 66 -11.10 -3.27 -7.23
CA PHE A 66 -11.39 -4.60 -7.76
C PHE A 66 -11.13 -4.69 -9.28
N SER A 67 -11.40 -3.63 -10.06
CA SER A 67 -11.12 -3.61 -11.51
C SER A 67 -9.82 -2.89 -11.86
N TYR A 68 -9.43 -1.94 -11.02
CA TYR A 68 -8.37 -1.00 -11.36
C TYR A 68 -7.52 -0.65 -10.13
N CYS A 69 -6.33 -0.13 -10.38
CA CYS A 69 -5.43 0.41 -9.37
C CYS A 69 -4.76 1.67 -9.91
N ASP A 70 -4.60 2.69 -9.07
CA ASP A 70 -4.04 3.98 -9.49
C ASP A 70 -3.25 4.68 -8.38
N PHE A 71 -2.41 5.62 -8.78
CA PHE A 71 -1.72 6.52 -7.85
C PHE A 71 -2.69 7.58 -7.34
N ILE A 72 -2.97 7.57 -6.04
CA ILE A 72 -3.84 8.58 -5.41
C ILE A 72 -3.04 9.72 -4.78
N PHE A 73 -1.78 9.46 -4.40
CA PHE A 73 -0.93 10.44 -3.75
C PHE A 73 0.55 10.22 -4.07
N ASP A 74 1.27 11.31 -4.32
CA ASP A 74 2.73 11.34 -4.49
C ASP A 74 3.29 12.60 -3.83
N SER A 75 4.14 12.43 -2.81
CA SER A 75 4.74 13.55 -2.08
C SER A 75 5.62 14.47 -2.93
N THR A 76 6.21 14.01 -4.03
CA THR A 76 6.99 14.89 -4.93
C THR A 76 6.14 15.79 -5.79
N THR A 77 4.97 15.30 -6.21
CA THR A 77 4.06 16.09 -7.05
C THR A 77 3.29 17.08 -6.19
N SER A 78 3.04 16.73 -4.92
CA SER A 78 2.23 17.52 -3.98
C SER A 78 3.03 18.47 -3.06
N GLN A 79 4.32 18.74 -3.33
CA GLN A 79 5.17 19.57 -2.43
C GLN A 79 4.66 21.00 -2.18
N ASN A 80 3.75 21.51 -3.01
CA ASN A 80 3.13 22.82 -2.79
C ASN A 80 1.94 22.80 -1.79
N GLN A 81 1.56 21.62 -1.26
CA GLN A 81 0.34 21.42 -0.45
C GLN A 81 0.60 20.65 0.86
N SER A 82 1.72 20.89 1.53
CA SER A 82 2.11 20.19 2.76
C SER A 82 1.10 20.32 3.93
N GLN A 83 0.15 21.26 3.85
CA GLN A 83 -0.92 21.42 4.83
C GLN A 83 -2.21 20.65 4.50
N HIS A 84 -2.39 20.16 3.26
CA HIS A 84 -3.64 19.55 2.78
C HIS A 84 -3.51 18.09 2.33
N CYS A 85 -2.43 17.39 2.70
CA CYS A 85 -2.19 15.99 2.32
C CYS A 85 -3.39 15.07 2.60
N GLY A 86 -4.04 15.25 3.74
CA GLY A 86 -5.23 14.46 4.11
C GLY A 86 -6.40 14.74 3.16
N GLU A 87 -6.78 16.00 2.99
CA GLU A 87 -7.91 16.40 2.14
C GLU A 87 -7.72 15.98 0.68
N THR A 88 -6.52 16.17 0.12
CA THR A 88 -6.22 15.76 -1.26
C THR A 88 -6.31 14.23 -1.42
N LEU A 89 -5.80 13.48 -0.45
CA LEU A 89 -5.84 12.02 -0.48
C LEU A 89 -7.29 11.50 -0.37
N LEU A 90 -8.10 12.10 0.51
CA LEU A 90 -9.53 11.79 0.64
C LEU A 90 -10.26 12.03 -0.69
N GLN A 91 -10.11 13.23 -1.27
CA GLN A 91 -10.78 13.59 -2.52
C GLN A 91 -10.38 12.64 -3.67
N ARG A 92 -9.09 12.33 -3.82
CA ARG A 92 -8.60 11.41 -4.86
C ARG A 92 -9.08 9.97 -4.64
N LEU A 93 -9.22 9.56 -3.39
CA LEU A 93 -9.73 8.24 -3.04
C LEU A 93 -11.23 8.12 -3.33
N GLU A 94 -12.02 9.15 -3.05
CA GLU A 94 -13.44 9.22 -3.41
C GLU A 94 -13.63 9.13 -4.94
N GLU A 95 -12.90 9.96 -5.70
CA GLU A 95 -12.88 9.90 -7.17
C GLU A 95 -12.46 8.51 -7.69
N PHE A 96 -11.50 7.85 -7.02
CA PHE A 96 -11.07 6.51 -7.37
C PHE A 96 -12.15 5.46 -7.14
N VAL A 97 -12.82 5.48 -5.99
CA VAL A 97 -13.88 4.52 -5.64
C VAL A 97 -15.06 4.66 -6.60
N GLU A 98 -15.50 5.89 -6.89
CA GLU A 98 -16.58 6.13 -7.87
C GLU A 98 -16.22 5.58 -9.26
N LYS A 99 -14.98 5.81 -9.70
CA LYS A 99 -14.49 5.32 -10.98
C LYS A 99 -14.41 3.79 -11.01
N ASP A 100 -13.90 3.16 -9.96
CA ASP A 100 -13.80 1.70 -9.86
C ASP A 100 -15.21 1.08 -9.93
N GLU A 101 -16.19 1.59 -9.18
CA GLU A 101 -17.58 1.13 -9.25
C GLU A 101 -18.19 1.24 -10.65
N SER A 102 -17.90 2.32 -11.37
CA SER A 102 -18.40 2.50 -12.75
C SER A 102 -17.85 1.44 -13.72
N MET A 103 -16.60 1.01 -13.54
CA MET A 103 -15.98 -0.05 -14.35
C MET A 103 -16.48 -1.44 -13.97
N CYS A 104 -16.93 -1.63 -12.72
CA CYS A 104 -17.47 -2.90 -12.22
C CYS A 104 -18.61 -3.42 -13.05
N ARG A 105 -19.51 -2.50 -13.40
CA ARG A 105 -20.75 -2.79 -14.12
C ARG A 105 -20.49 -3.33 -15.53
N VAL A 106 -19.28 -3.14 -16.06
CA VAL A 106 -18.89 -3.58 -17.41
C VAL A 106 -18.33 -5.01 -17.40
N SER A 107 -17.88 -5.54 -16.25
CA SER A 107 -17.07 -6.77 -16.16
C SER A 107 -17.77 -7.99 -15.55
N SER A 108 -19.07 -7.92 -15.24
CA SER A 108 -19.79 -8.99 -14.54
C SER A 108 -20.11 -10.20 -15.44
N VAL A 109 -19.13 -11.10 -15.63
CA VAL A 109 -19.36 -12.44 -16.22
C VAL A 109 -18.75 -13.57 -15.38
N HIS A 110 -17.76 -13.34 -14.50
CA HIS A 110 -17.22 -14.38 -13.62
C HIS A 110 -17.03 -13.90 -12.19
N GLY A 111 -17.55 -14.71 -11.25
CA GLY A 111 -17.74 -14.36 -9.85
C GLY A 111 -16.48 -14.13 -9.02
N SER A 112 -16.75 -13.52 -7.84
CA SER A 112 -15.84 -13.08 -6.77
C SER A 112 -15.01 -11.83 -7.10
N CYS A 113 -15.40 -10.71 -6.49
CA CYS A 113 -14.74 -9.40 -6.58
C CYS A 113 -13.51 -9.35 -5.66
N PHE A 114 -12.38 -9.89 -6.12
CA PHE A 114 -11.09 -9.77 -5.44
C PHE A 114 -10.42 -8.45 -5.80
N SER A 115 -9.64 -7.88 -4.88
CA SER A 115 -8.86 -6.68 -5.17
C SER A 115 -7.66 -7.00 -6.08
N LEU A 116 -7.31 -6.08 -6.99
CA LEU A 116 -6.24 -6.26 -7.98
C LEU A 116 -4.83 -6.03 -7.39
N LEU A 117 -4.48 -6.80 -6.35
CA LEU A 117 -3.20 -6.68 -5.64
C LEU A 117 -1.99 -6.89 -6.56
N SER A 118 -2.12 -7.77 -7.56
CA SER A 118 -1.08 -8.01 -8.56
C SER A 118 -0.72 -6.74 -9.37
N GLY A 119 -1.73 -5.95 -9.73
CA GLY A 119 -1.58 -4.71 -10.47
C GLY A 119 -0.87 -3.65 -9.62
N SER A 120 -1.32 -3.45 -8.38
CA SER A 120 -0.75 -2.43 -7.51
C SER A 120 0.70 -2.74 -7.10
N LEU A 121 1.04 -4.01 -6.84
CA LEU A 121 2.43 -4.43 -6.65
C LEU A 121 3.31 -4.17 -7.87
N SER A 122 2.81 -4.47 -9.07
CA SER A 122 3.54 -4.22 -10.32
C SER A 122 3.79 -2.72 -10.54
N MET A 123 2.78 -1.89 -10.29
CA MET A 123 2.90 -0.42 -10.35
C MET A 123 3.93 0.10 -9.36
N ALA A 124 3.91 -0.40 -8.12
CA ALA A 124 4.88 0.01 -7.10
C ALA A 124 6.31 -0.35 -7.51
N LEU A 125 6.55 -1.58 -7.98
CA LEU A 125 7.88 -2.03 -8.40
C LEU A 125 8.39 -1.26 -9.62
N CYS A 126 7.52 -0.99 -10.61
CA CYS A 126 7.85 -0.14 -11.74
C CYS A 126 8.22 1.29 -11.32
N TYR A 127 7.49 1.86 -10.36
CA TYR A 127 7.78 3.18 -9.82
C TYR A 127 9.13 3.22 -9.09
N ILE A 128 9.40 2.24 -8.21
CA ILE A 128 10.69 2.11 -7.52
C ILE A 128 11.83 1.98 -8.54
N GLN A 129 11.66 1.11 -9.54
CA GLN A 129 12.65 0.90 -10.59
C GLN A 129 12.91 2.17 -11.42
N ARG A 130 11.87 2.98 -11.65
CA ARG A 130 12.01 4.29 -12.29
C ARG A 130 12.87 5.22 -11.43
N ILE A 131 12.56 5.35 -10.14
CA ILE A 131 13.36 6.18 -9.22
C ILE A 131 14.82 5.74 -9.18
N PHE A 132 15.08 4.43 -9.14
CA PHE A 132 16.44 3.91 -9.18
C PHE A 132 17.21 4.24 -10.47
N ARG A 133 16.51 4.42 -11.60
CA ARG A 133 17.14 4.76 -12.89
C ARG A 133 17.27 6.26 -13.11
N THR A 134 16.32 7.05 -12.64
CA THR A 134 16.26 8.49 -12.93
C THR A 134 16.78 9.37 -11.78
N GLY A 135 16.81 8.84 -10.56
CA GLY A 135 17.16 9.60 -9.37
C GLY A 135 18.67 9.75 -9.17
N ASN A 136 19.12 10.95 -8.82
CA ASN A 136 20.48 11.20 -8.36
C ASN A 136 20.74 10.66 -6.93
N ARG A 137 19.69 10.22 -6.24
CA ARG A 137 19.73 9.63 -4.90
C ARG A 137 18.92 8.34 -4.92
N HIS A 138 19.45 7.31 -4.28
CA HIS A 138 18.78 6.02 -4.14
C HIS A 138 18.16 5.94 -2.75
N PRO A 139 16.85 6.26 -2.59
CA PRO A 139 16.19 6.07 -1.32
C PRO A 139 16.10 4.57 -0.99
N GLN A 140 15.94 4.22 0.28
CA GLN A 140 15.64 2.85 0.69
C GLN A 140 14.13 2.60 0.51
N PRO A 141 13.72 1.79 -0.49
CA PRO A 141 12.30 1.52 -0.72
C PRO A 141 11.77 0.48 0.25
N ARG A 142 10.51 0.65 0.65
CA ARG A 142 9.73 -0.34 1.41
C ARG A 142 8.29 -0.27 0.94
N ILE A 143 7.68 -1.42 0.70
CA ILE A 143 6.28 -1.53 0.29
C ILE A 143 5.46 -1.91 1.52
N LEU A 144 4.41 -1.15 1.82
CA LEU A 144 3.44 -1.43 2.87
C LEU A 144 2.09 -1.75 2.22
N CYS A 145 1.66 -3.00 2.32
CA CYS A 145 0.36 -3.47 1.86
C CYS A 145 -0.66 -3.36 3.00
N LEU A 146 -1.63 -2.47 2.86
CA LEU A 146 -2.80 -2.40 3.73
C LEU A 146 -3.98 -3.06 3.03
N HIS A 147 -4.31 -4.28 3.45
CA HIS A 147 -5.24 -5.14 2.73
C HIS A 147 -6.41 -5.59 3.61
N GLY A 148 -7.62 -5.65 3.06
CA GLY A 148 -8.82 -6.13 3.75
C GLY A 148 -9.54 -7.24 3.00
N SER A 149 -9.33 -7.34 1.68
CA SER A 149 -10.03 -8.29 0.81
C SER A 149 -9.49 -9.72 0.88
N PRO A 150 -10.31 -10.73 0.50
CA PRO A 150 -9.83 -12.10 0.38
C PRO A 150 -8.90 -12.28 -0.83
N ASP A 151 -8.03 -13.29 -0.74
CA ASP A 151 -7.08 -13.63 -1.81
C ASP A 151 -7.79 -14.26 -3.01
N GLY A 152 -7.59 -13.68 -4.20
CA GLY A 152 -8.08 -14.23 -5.46
C GLY A 152 -7.11 -15.27 -6.06
N PRO A 153 -7.47 -16.57 -6.18
CA PRO A 153 -6.55 -17.61 -6.66
C PRO A 153 -6.07 -17.37 -8.09
N GLY A 154 -6.87 -16.71 -8.93
CA GLY A 154 -6.49 -16.33 -10.30
C GLY A 154 -5.31 -15.35 -10.38
N GLN A 155 -4.98 -14.65 -9.29
CA GLN A 155 -3.88 -13.68 -9.26
C GLN A 155 -2.56 -14.27 -8.73
N TYR A 156 -2.54 -15.53 -8.32
CA TYR A 156 -1.37 -16.16 -7.68
C TYR A 156 -0.07 -15.97 -8.48
N ILE A 157 -0.08 -16.33 -9.77
CA ILE A 157 1.12 -16.28 -10.61
C ILE A 157 1.64 -14.83 -10.71
N ALA A 158 0.73 -13.87 -10.91
CA ALA A 158 1.10 -12.47 -11.05
C ALA A 158 1.66 -11.89 -9.74
N ILE A 159 1.02 -12.20 -8.60
CA ILE A 159 1.50 -11.77 -7.28
C ILE A 159 2.87 -12.39 -6.97
N MET A 160 3.06 -13.68 -7.23
CA MET A 160 4.35 -14.36 -6.99
C MET A 160 5.47 -13.78 -7.86
N ASN A 161 5.19 -13.49 -9.14
CA ASN A 161 6.16 -12.83 -10.01
C ASN A 161 6.57 -11.44 -9.47
N SER A 162 5.61 -10.68 -8.94
CA SER A 162 5.89 -9.40 -8.29
C SER A 162 6.71 -9.58 -7.01
N ILE A 163 6.40 -10.57 -6.17
CA ILE A 163 7.16 -10.86 -4.94
C ILE A 163 8.62 -11.24 -5.27
N PHE A 164 8.85 -12.11 -6.25
CA PHE A 164 10.20 -12.47 -6.66
C PHE A 164 10.96 -11.30 -7.27
N SER A 165 10.24 -10.41 -7.98
CA SER A 165 10.82 -9.17 -8.48
C SER A 165 11.22 -8.24 -7.33
N ALA A 166 10.37 -8.07 -6.32
CA ALA A 166 10.66 -7.31 -5.11
C ALA A 166 11.87 -7.88 -4.36
N GLN A 167 11.95 -9.21 -4.22
CA GLN A 167 13.08 -9.90 -3.60
C GLN A 167 14.40 -9.62 -4.33
N ARG A 168 14.40 -9.67 -5.67
CA ARG A 168 15.58 -9.37 -6.49
C ARG A 168 16.01 -7.91 -6.37
N LEU A 169 15.05 -7.00 -6.20
CA LEU A 169 15.30 -5.58 -5.96
C LEU A 169 15.63 -5.26 -4.50
N MET A 170 15.66 -6.27 -3.62
CA MET A 170 15.88 -6.13 -2.18
C MET A 170 14.89 -5.17 -1.51
N VAL A 171 13.64 -5.14 -1.98
CA VAL A 171 12.57 -4.31 -1.43
C VAL A 171 11.72 -5.15 -0.47
N PRO A 172 11.71 -4.85 0.84
CA PRO A 172 10.83 -5.53 1.79
C PRO A 172 9.36 -5.19 1.53
N ILE A 173 8.50 -6.21 1.61
CA ILE A 173 7.05 -6.06 1.56
C ILE A 173 6.50 -6.32 2.96
N ASP A 174 6.09 -5.25 3.63
CA ASP A 174 5.33 -5.31 4.86
C ASP A 174 3.85 -5.40 4.54
N SER A 175 3.11 -6.17 5.34
CA SER A 175 1.70 -6.45 5.12
C SER A 175 0.93 -6.23 6.42
N CYS A 176 -0.10 -5.39 6.38
CA CYS A 176 -1.07 -5.22 7.44
C CYS A 176 -2.44 -5.67 6.92
N LEU A 177 -2.96 -6.76 7.49
CA LEU A 177 -4.22 -7.35 7.06
C LEU A 177 -5.34 -6.95 8.02
N VAL A 178 -6.23 -6.06 7.56
CA VAL A 178 -7.39 -5.57 8.32
C VAL A 178 -8.59 -6.53 8.18
N GLY A 179 -8.55 -7.50 7.26
CA GLY A 179 -9.64 -8.47 7.06
C GLY A 179 -9.76 -9.55 8.15
N ALA A 180 -10.91 -10.24 8.16
CA ALA A 180 -11.19 -11.34 9.09
C ALA A 180 -10.32 -12.59 8.81
N GLU A 181 -10.04 -12.88 7.55
CA GLU A 181 -9.26 -14.05 7.13
C GLU A 181 -7.76 -13.75 7.12
N HIS A 182 -6.92 -14.76 6.84
CA HIS A 182 -5.49 -14.56 6.63
C HIS A 182 -5.19 -14.63 5.13
N SER A 183 -4.41 -13.68 4.62
CA SER A 183 -3.87 -13.73 3.25
C SER A 183 -2.61 -14.58 3.21
N ALA A 184 -2.68 -15.71 2.51
CA ALA A 184 -1.54 -16.59 2.29
C ALA A 184 -0.51 -15.92 1.37
N PHE A 185 -0.97 -15.12 0.41
CA PHE A 185 -0.09 -14.41 -0.52
C PHE A 185 0.77 -13.37 0.19
N LEU A 186 0.16 -12.54 1.04
CA LEU A 186 0.89 -11.51 1.79
C LEU A 186 1.81 -12.11 2.86
N GLN A 187 1.43 -13.23 3.47
CA GLN A 187 2.31 -13.94 4.40
C GLN A 187 3.57 -14.45 3.69
N GLN A 188 3.42 -15.03 2.49
CA GLN A 188 4.55 -15.43 1.66
C GLN A 188 5.38 -14.23 1.19
N ALA A 189 4.72 -13.13 0.80
CA ALA A 189 5.40 -11.90 0.37
C ALA A 189 6.34 -11.38 1.45
N SER A 190 5.83 -11.22 2.68
CA SER A 190 6.63 -10.75 3.81
C SER A 190 7.73 -11.75 4.19
N HIS A 191 7.47 -13.05 4.15
CA HIS A 191 8.52 -14.05 4.42
C HIS A 191 9.66 -14.01 3.39
N ILE A 192 9.34 -14.01 2.09
CA ILE A 192 10.32 -14.06 0.99
C ILE A 192 11.16 -12.78 0.91
N THR A 193 10.52 -11.63 1.13
CA THR A 193 11.19 -10.31 1.05
C THR A 193 11.78 -9.85 2.38
N ARG A 194 11.64 -10.64 3.45
CA ARG A 194 12.04 -10.30 4.83
C ARG A 194 11.32 -9.04 5.37
N GLY A 195 10.06 -8.86 4.97
CA GLY A 195 9.15 -7.89 5.54
C GLY A 195 8.39 -8.43 6.76
N VAL A 196 7.48 -7.61 7.28
CA VAL A 196 6.67 -7.91 8.46
C VAL A 196 5.23 -8.20 8.04
N TYR A 197 4.68 -9.30 8.53
CA TYR A 197 3.25 -9.59 8.40
C TYR A 197 2.56 -9.30 9.74
N LEU A 198 1.59 -8.39 9.72
CA LEU A 198 0.78 -7.99 10.85
C LEU A 198 -0.70 -8.27 10.55
N LYS A 199 -1.36 -8.94 11.48
CA LYS A 199 -2.82 -8.97 11.55
C LYS A 199 -3.23 -8.39 12.90
N PRO A 200 -3.70 -7.13 12.96
CA PRO A 200 -4.21 -6.58 14.20
C PRO A 200 -5.40 -7.44 14.67
N GLN A 201 -5.44 -7.71 15.96
CA GLN A 201 -6.65 -8.23 16.59
C GLN A 201 -7.64 -7.08 16.61
N ILE A 202 -8.63 -7.12 15.72
CA ILE A 202 -9.79 -6.23 15.84
C ILE A 202 -10.49 -6.66 17.13
N PRO A 203 -10.57 -5.79 18.14
CA PRO A 203 -11.25 -6.16 19.37
C PRO A 203 -12.70 -6.55 19.02
N PRO A 204 -13.18 -7.72 19.46
CA PRO A 204 -14.60 -8.02 19.37
C PRO A 204 -15.34 -6.96 20.18
N ASP A 205 -16.44 -6.45 19.64
CA ASP A 205 -17.24 -5.36 20.21
C ASP A 205 -17.34 -5.42 21.75
N GLY A 206 -16.98 -4.30 22.40
CA GLY A 206 -17.41 -3.97 23.77
C GLY A 206 -16.38 -4.16 24.88
N LEU A 207 -15.61 -3.10 25.17
CA LEU A 207 -15.30 -2.63 26.53
C LEU A 207 -14.63 -1.24 26.45
N SER A 208 -15.48 -0.23 26.30
CA SER A 208 -15.28 1.12 26.84
C SER A 208 -16.40 1.39 27.83
#